data_AF-A0A959XNV8-F1
#
_entry.id   AF-A0A959XNV8-F1
#
_cell.length_a   1.000
_cell.length_b   1.000
_cell.length_c   1.000
_cell.angle_alpha   90.00
_cell.angle_beta   90.00
_cell.angle_gamma   90.00
#
_symmetry.space_group_name_H-M   'P 1'
#
loop_
_entity.id
_entity.type
_entity.pdbx_description
1 polymer ?
#
loop_
_entity_poly.entity_id
_entity_poly.type
_entity_poly.pdbx_seq_one_letter_code
_entity_poly.pdbx_strand_id
1 'polypeptide(L)' 'NGVEHGEWMYYYEDGTRKYLETWANGLEDGVHYDYSPDGQVYRELHYEKGKLVREVDRSRP' A
#
# COMPACT_ATOMS: atom_id res chain seq x y z
N ASN A 1 -0.71 11.05 21.52
CA ASN A 1 -1.55 11.13 20.32
C ASN A 1 -0.70 10.73 19.12
N GLY A 2 -0.58 9.41 18.89
CA GLY A 2 0.26 8.83 17.84
C GLY A 2 -0.63 8.27 16.75
N VAL A 3 -1.09 9.14 15.86
CA VAL A 3 -1.82 8.71 14.65
C VAL A 3 -0.80 8.23 13.62
N GLU A 4 -1.18 7.23 12.83
CA GLU A 4 -0.32 6.71 11.76
C GLU A 4 0.04 7.83 10.78
N HIS A 5 1.34 7.94 10.48
CA HIS A 5 1.87 8.94 9.56
C HIS A 5 3.10 8.39 8.86
N GLY A 6 3.23 8.69 7.56
CA GLY A 6 4.34 8.25 6.72
C GLY A 6 4.07 6.91 6.03
N GLU A 7 5.14 6.31 5.51
CA GLU A 7 5.08 5.04 4.81
C GLU A 7 5.17 3.87 5.78
N TRP A 8 4.28 2.89 5.61
CA TRP A 8 4.22 1.66 6.37
C TRP A 8 4.52 0.50 5.44
N MET A 9 5.51 -0.31 5.82
CA MET A 9 5.95 -1.45 5.03
C MET A 9 5.67 -2.74 5.78
N TYR A 10 4.92 -3.63 5.13
CA TYR A 10 4.63 -4.96 5.62
C TYR A 10 5.39 -5.97 4.79
N TYR A 11 5.88 -7.01 5.44
CA TYR A 11 6.70 -8.03 4.81
C TYR A 11 6.05 -9.40 5.02
N TYR A 12 6.26 -10.29 4.06
CA TYR A 12 6.03 -11.72 4.20
C TYR A 12 7.06 -12.33 5.16
N GLU A 13 6.85 -13.58 5.58
CA GLU A 13 7.75 -14.29 6.50
C GLU A 13 9.16 -14.48 5.93
N ASP A 14 9.29 -14.51 4.60
CA ASP A 14 10.56 -14.60 3.88
C ASP A 14 11.31 -13.26 3.77
N GLY A 15 10.71 -12.16 4.25
CA GLY A 15 11.24 -10.81 4.14
C GLY A 15 10.93 -10.09 2.83
N THR A 16 10.17 -10.70 1.93
CA THR A 16 9.67 -10.05 0.71
C THR A 16 8.62 -9.00 1.09
N ARG A 17 8.61 -7.86 0.41
CA ARG A 17 7.58 -6.82 0.64
C ARG A 17 6.21 -7.39 0.30
N LYS A 18 5.24 -7.12 1.17
CA LYS A 18 3.85 -7.55 1.04
C LYS A 18 2.95 -6.35 0.74
N TYR A 19 3.06 -5.31 1.55
CA TYR A 19 2.32 -4.06 1.39
C TYR A 19 3.24 -2.86 1.59
N LEU A 20 2.99 -1.79 0.83
CA LEU A 20 3.52 -0.46 1.10
C LEU A 20 2.32 0.47 1.16
N GLU A 21 2.06 1.06 2.32
CA GLU A 21 0.89 1.90 2.57
C GLU A 21 1.36 3.31 2.96
N THR A 22 0.63 4.34 2.54
CA THR A 22 0.95 5.72 2.90
C THR A 22 -0.15 6.27 3.80
N TRP A 23 0.22 6.71 5.01
CA TRP A 23 -0.71 7.21 6.01
C TRP A 23 -0.46 8.69 6.31
N ALA A 24 -1.52 9.47 6.44
CA ALA A 24 -1.48 10.84 6.91
C ALA A 24 -2.59 11.10 7.93
N ASN A 25 -2.20 11.53 9.14
CA ASN A 25 -3.13 11.85 10.22
C ASN A 25 -4.06 10.68 10.61
N GLY A 26 -3.58 9.43 10.51
CA GLY A 26 -4.36 8.23 10.83
C GLY A 26 -5.33 7.79 9.73
N LEU A 27 -5.16 8.31 8.50
CA LEU A 27 -5.93 7.91 7.33
C LEU A 27 -4.96 7.53 6.20
N GLU A 28 -5.29 6.52 5.40
CA GLU A 28 -4.55 6.25 4.17
C GLU A 28 -4.66 7.46 3.23
N ASP A 29 -3.52 8.00 2.84
CA ASP A 29 -3.42 9.19 2.00
C ASP A 29 -2.15 9.08 1.15
N GLY A 30 -2.31 8.67 -0.09
CA GLY A 30 -1.23 8.35 -1.00
C GLY A 30 -1.44 7.02 -1.72
N VAL A 31 -0.34 6.39 -2.13
CA VAL A 31 -0.39 5.14 -2.90
C VAL A 31 -0.15 3.95 -1.97
N HIS A 32 -1.02 2.95 -2.10
CA HIS A 32 -0.89 1.63 -1.52
C HIS A 32 -0.50 0.65 -2.61
N TYR A 33 0.56 -0.12 -2.39
CA TYR A 33 1.03 -1.16 -3.30
C TYR A 33 0.89 -2.53 -2.67
N ASP A 34 0.23 -3.45 -3.38
CA ASP A 34 0.27 -4.86 -3.05
C ASP A 34 1.31 -5.58 -3.90
N TYR A 35 2.19 -6.26 -3.19
CA TYR A 35 3.25 -7.05 -3.77
C TYR A 35 2.87 -8.52 -3.72
N SER A 36 3.18 -9.21 -4.79
CA SER A 36 3.09 -10.65 -4.90
C SER A 36 4.25 -11.29 -4.10
N PRO A 37 4.17 -12.57 -3.71
CA PRO A 37 5.29 -13.27 -3.06
C PRO A 37 6.59 -13.29 -3.88
N ASP A 38 6.53 -13.02 -5.18
CA ASP A 38 7.70 -12.86 -6.06
C ASP A 38 8.31 -11.44 -6.05
N GLY A 39 7.72 -10.52 -5.27
CA GLY A 39 8.15 -9.12 -5.15
C GLY A 39 7.59 -8.18 -6.23
N GLN A 40 6.74 -8.65 -7.14
CA GLN A 40 6.12 -7.81 -8.16
C GLN A 40 4.87 -7.10 -7.64
N VAL A 41 4.70 -5.83 -8.00
CA VAL A 41 3.44 -5.11 -7.71
C VAL A 41 2.36 -5.62 -8.66
N TYR A 42 1.33 -6.26 -8.11
CA TYR A 42 0.18 -6.70 -8.90
C TYR A 42 -1.05 -5.79 -8.70
N ARG A 43 -1.05 -4.93 -7.68
CA ARG A 43 -2.14 -3.97 -7.45
C ARG A 43 -1.62 -2.66 -6.87
N GLU A 44 -2.18 -1.57 -7.37
CA GLU A 44 -1.90 -0.21 -6.92
C GLU A 44 -3.23 0.48 -6.59
N LEU A 45 -3.34 0.97 -5.37
CA LEU A 45 -4.54 1.61 -4.83
C LEU A 45 -4.17 3.04 -4.44
N HIS A 46 -4.95 4.03 -4.87
CA HIS A 46 -4.74 5.43 -4.51
C HIS A 46 -5.80 5.83 -3.51
N TYR A 47 -5.36 6.29 -2.36
CA TYR A 47 -6.20 6.77 -1.29
C TYR A 47 -6.05 8.28 -1.11
N GLU A 48 -7.16 8.96 -0.87
CA GLU A 48 -7.19 10.36 -0.44
C GLU A 48 -8.04 10.45 0.83
N LYS A 49 -7.41 10.84 1.94
CA LYS A 49 -8.08 11.00 3.26
C LYS A 49 -8.92 9.77 3.66
N GLY A 50 -8.35 8.58 3.49
CA GLY A 50 -8.95 7.29 3.83
C GLY A 50 -9.98 6.77 2.83
N LYS A 51 -10.08 7.37 1.63
CA LYS A 51 -11.00 6.93 0.58
C LYS A 51 -10.22 6.46 -0.64
N LEU A 52 -10.53 5.25 -1.10
CA LEU A 52 -10.03 4.74 -2.38
C LEU A 52 -10.59 5.60 -3.51
N VAL A 53 -9.71 6.33 -4.20
CA VAL A 53 -10.06 7.16 -5.37
C VAL A 53 -9.75 6.47 -6.68
N ARG A 54 -8.78 5.54 -6.69
CA ARG A 54 -8.38 4.81 -7.89
C ARG A 54 -7.79 3.46 -7.55
N GLU A 55 -8.14 2.46 -8.34
CA GLU A 55 -7.52 1.13 -8.32
C GLU A 55 -6.93 0.83 -9.69
N VAL A 56 -5.71 0.31 -9.71
CA VAL A 56 -5.02 -0.15 -10.91
C VAL A 56 -4.59 -1.59 -10.67
N ASP A 57 -5.25 -2.51 -11.38
CA ASP A 57 -4.82 -3.90 -11.47
C ASP A 57 -3.61 -3.98 -12.40
N ARG A 58 -2.46 -4.38 -11.85
CA ARG A 58 -1.19 -4.58 -12.56
C ARG A 58 -0.88 -6.08 -12.76
N SER A 59 -1.80 -6.96 -12.38
CA SER A 59 -1.64 -8.42 -12.52
C SER A 59 -1.79 -8.90 -13.97
N ARG A 60 -2.32 -8.05 -14.86
CA ARG A 60 -2.60 -8.40 -16.25
C ARG A 60 -1.67 -7.62 -17.21
N PRO A 61 -0.95 -8.30 -18.09
CA PRO A 61 -0.15 -7.68 -19.15
C PRO A 61 -1.00 -7.02 -20.24
#